data_AF-A0A974Z2K9-F1
#
_entry.id   AF-A0A974Z2K9-F1
#
_cell.length_a   1.000
_cell.length_b   1.000
_cell.length_c   1.000
_cell.angle_alpha   90.00
_cell.angle_beta   90.00
_cell.angle_gamma   90.00
#
_symmetry.space_group_name_H-M   'P 1'
#
loop_
_entity.id
_entity.type
_entity.pdbx_description
1 polymer ?
#
loop_
_entity_poly.entity_id
_entity_poly.type
_entity_poly.pdbx_seq_one_letter_code
_entity_poly.pdbx_strand_id
1 'polypeptide(L)' 'MNDKMENKAEELKGRAKEALGNATGNEQWQGEGKADQAKGALKQAGDKVKDAVDGMRNKD' A
#
# COMPACT_ATOMS: atom_id res chain seq x y z
N MET A 1 -16.78 6.55 1.29
CA MET A 1 -15.89 7.39 2.14
C MET A 1 -14.96 6.55 3.03
N ASN A 2 -15.24 5.25 3.25
CA ASN A 2 -14.40 4.36 4.05
C ASN A 2 -13.04 4.02 3.39
N ASP A 3 -13.01 3.74 2.08
CA ASP A 3 -11.81 3.21 1.40
C ASP A 3 -10.59 4.16 1.42
N LYS A 4 -10.83 5.47 1.44
CA LYS A 4 -9.76 6.47 1.49
C LYS A 4 -9.19 6.62 2.90
N MET A 5 -10.02 6.48 3.95
CA MET A 5 -9.53 6.51 5.33
C MET A 5 -8.78 5.23 5.67
N GLU A 6 -9.27 4.08 5.22
CA GLU A 6 -8.67 2.78 5.50
C GLU A 6 -7.28 2.65 4.85
N ASN A 7 -7.15 3.04 3.57
CA ASN A 7 -5.84 3.13 2.91
C ASN A 7 -4.86 4.07 3.65
N LYS A 8 -5.35 5.22 4.12
CA LYS A 8 -4.52 6.17 4.86
C LYS A 8 -4.09 5.61 6.22
N ALA A 9 -4.97 4.86 6.88
CA ALA A 9 -4.69 4.21 8.15
C ALA A 9 -3.65 3.09 8.00
N GLU A 10 -3.76 2.28 6.95
CA GLU A 10 -2.74 1.26 6.62
C GLU A 10 -1.39 1.89 6.30
N GLU A 11 -1.35 2.98 5.54
CA GLU A 11 -0.12 3.71 5.24
C GLU A 11 0.53 4.28 6.52
N LEU A 12 -0.27 4.86 7.41
CA LEU A 12 0.17 5.34 8.72
C LEU A 12 0.71 4.21 9.60
N LYS A 13 0.03 3.06 9.61
CA LYS A 13 0.44 1.87 10.36
C LYS A 13 1.77 1.31 9.83
N GLY A 14 1.96 1.28 8.51
CA GLY A 14 3.21 0.87 7.88
C GLY A 14 4.38 1.79 8.27
N ARG A 15 4.18 3.11 8.18
CA ARG A 15 5.17 4.11 8.62
C ARG A 15 5.48 3.98 10.11
N ALA A 16 4.47 3.72 10.94
CA ALA A 16 4.66 3.51 12.37
C ALA A 16 5.47 2.24 12.66
N LYS A 17 5.22 1.12 11.97
CA LYS A 17 6.05 -0.09 12.07
C LYS A 17 7.50 0.18 11.67
N GLU A 18 7.71 0.94 10.59
CA GLU A 18 9.04 1.28 10.11
C GLU A 18 9.81 2.17 11.10
N ALA A 19 9.12 3.17 11.68
CA ALA A 19 9.68 4.05 12.71
C ALA A 19 9.99 3.30 14.01
N LEU A 20 9.08 2.43 14.46
CA LEU A 20 9.30 1.58 15.64
C LEU A 20 10.44 0.58 15.40
N GLY A 21 10.50 -0.03 14.22
CA GLY A 21 11.59 -0.93 13.84
C GLY A 21 12.95 -0.21 13.81
N ASN A 22 13.01 1.02 13.31
CA ASN A 22 14.20 1.88 13.39
C ASN A 22 14.57 2.22 14.83
N ALA A 23 13.61 2.62 15.66
CA ALA A 23 13.86 3.04 17.04
C ALA A 23 14.27 1.87 17.96
N THR A 24 13.74 0.67 17.71
CA THR A 24 14.00 -0.53 18.53
C THR A 24 15.10 -1.42 17.96
N GLY A 25 15.64 -1.10 16.78
CA GLY A 25 16.60 -1.96 16.07
C GLY A 25 16.00 -3.27 15.57
N ASN A 26 14.66 -3.35 15.46
CA ASN A 26 13.97 -4.56 15.03
C ASN A 26 13.83 -4.57 13.50
N GLU A 27 14.77 -5.26 12.83
CA GLU A 27 14.81 -5.41 11.37
C GLU A 27 13.53 -6.03 10.80
N GLN A 28 12.83 -6.89 11.55
CA GLN A 28 11.58 -7.49 11.09
C GLN A 28 10.50 -6.42 10.87
N TRP A 29 10.39 -5.45 11.78
CA TRP A 29 9.37 -4.40 11.73
C TRP A 29 9.65 -3.39 10.61
N GLN A 30 10.94 -3.10 10.34
CA GLN A 30 11.32 -2.32 9.15
C GLN A 30 11.01 -3.08 7.85
N GLY A 31 11.33 -4.38 7.81
CA GLY A 31 11.10 -5.24 6.66
C GLY A 31 9.61 -5.34 6.32
N GLU A 32 8.76 -5.56 7.32
CA GLU A 32 7.31 -5.58 7.18
C GLU A 32 6.77 -4.23 6.67
N GLY A 33 7.20 -3.11 7.25
CA GLY A 33 6.76 -1.78 6.82
C GLY A 33 7.08 -1.48 5.36
N LYS A 34 8.31 -1.79 4.92
CA LYS A 34 8.72 -1.63 3.51
C LYS A 34 8.01 -2.59 2.57
N ALA A 35 7.81 -3.84 2.98
CA ALA A 35 7.11 -4.83 2.18
C ALA A 35 5.63 -4.46 1.96
N ASP A 36 4.95 -3.98 3.00
CA ASP A 36 3.57 -3.50 2.91
C ASP A 36 3.46 -2.28 1.97
N GLN A 37 4.37 -1.32 2.07
CA GLN A 37 4.41 -0.18 1.14
C GLN A 37 4.62 -0.61 -0.32
N ALA A 38 5.58 -1.52 -0.56
CA ALA A 38 5.86 -2.03 -1.90
C ALA A 38 4.67 -2.79 -2.49
N LYS A 39 4.01 -3.64 -1.67
CA LYS A 39 2.80 -4.35 -2.07
C LYS A 39 1.65 -3.39 -2.37
N GLY A 40 1.43 -2.39 -1.54
CA GLY A 40 0.41 -1.36 -1.76
C GLY A 40 0.61 -0.60 -3.06
N ALA A 41 1.85 -0.17 -3.34
CA ALA A 41 2.20 0.52 -4.58
C ALA A 41 1.98 -0.36 -5.83
N LEU A 42 2.41 -1.63 -5.77
CA LEU A 42 2.17 -2.61 -6.83
C LEU A 42 0.68 -2.84 -7.08
N LYS A 43 -0.12 -2.95 -6.02
CA LYS A 43 -1.56 -3.16 -6.10
C LYS A 43 -2.25 -1.96 -6.74
N GLN A 44 -1.93 -0.75 -6.31
CA GLN A 44 -2.47 0.48 -6.92
C GLN A 44 -2.08 0.62 -8.40
N ALA A 45 -0.84 0.28 -8.77
CA ALA A 45 -0.40 0.32 -10.16
C ALA A 45 -1.15 -0.74 -11.00
N GLY A 46 -1.29 -1.95 -10.48
CA GLY A 46 -2.04 -3.04 -11.12
C GLY A 46 -3.52 -2.71 -11.30
N ASP A 47 -4.17 -2.17 -10.26
CA ASP A 47 -5.57 -1.71 -10.32
C ASP A 47 -5.75 -0.61 -11.36
N LYS A 48 -4.87 0.39 -11.42
CA LYS A 48 -4.94 1.45 -12.46
C LYS A 48 -4.80 0.89 -13.89
N VAL A 49 -3.87 -0.05 -14.09
CA VAL A 49 -3.69 -0.69 -15.41
C VAL A 49 -4.92 -1.52 -15.76
N LYS A 50 -5.45 -2.29 -14.80
CA LYS A 50 -6.65 -3.09 -15.00
C LYS A 50 -7.87 -2.22 -15.29
N ASP A 51 -8.07 -1.14 -14.55
CA ASP A 51 -9.17 -0.18 -14.74
C ASP A 51 -9.09 0.53 -16.10
N ALA A 52 -7.87 0.89 -16.55
CA ALA A 52 -7.67 1.46 -17.88
C ALA A 52 -7.99 0.45 -19.01
N VAL A 53 -7.63 -0.82 -18.83
CA VAL A 53 -7.93 -1.90 -19.79
C VAL A 53 -9.42 -2.22 -19.79
N ASP A 54 -10.05 -2.32 -18.63
CA ASP A 54 -11.49 -2.61 -18.49
C ASP A 54 -12.33 -1.44 -19.03
N GLY A 55 -11.92 -0.21 -18.76
CA GLY A 55 -12.53 1.01 -19.30
C GLY A 55 -12.40 1.14 -20.82
N MET A 56 -11.36 0.58 -21.44
CA MET A 56 -11.26 0.46 -22.91
C MET A 56 -12.12 -0.68 -23.46
N ARG A 57 -12.37 -1.73 -22.68
CA ARG A 57 -13.10 -2.93 -23.10
C ARG A 57 -14.62 -2.84 -22.92
N ASN A 58 -15.11 -1.99 -22.02
CA ASN A 58 -16.54 -1.77 -21.73
C ASN A 58 -17.17 -0.59 -22.52
N LYS A 59 -16.58 -0.19 -23.66
CA LYS A 59 -17.12 0.87 -24.53
C LYS A 59 -17.82 0.34 -25.80
N ASP A 60 -18.43 -0.84 -25.70
CA ASP A 60 -19.36 -1.41 -26.69
C ASP A 60 -20.79 -1.48 -26.13
#